data_AF-A0A6G6GNP6-F1
#
_entry.id   AF-A0A6G6GNP6-F1
#
_cell.length_a   1.000
_cell.length_b   1.000
_cell.length_c   1.000
_cell.angle_alpha   90.00
_cell.angle_beta   90.00
_cell.angle_gamma   90.00
#
_symmetry.space_group_name_H-M   'P 1'
#
loop_
_entity.id
_entity.type
_entity.pdbx_description
1 polymer ?
#
loop_
_entity_poly.entity_id
_entity_poly.type
_entity_poly.pdbx_seq_one_letter_code
_entity_poly.pdbx_strand_id
1 'polypeptide(L)'
;MKKYLVLIVLFLLPISVYLFFATGINNFVKLPIVSEGVSELSAFKAIDGSPIRLENKITVLLFFGNSVDARKANAFNLAHKIYKKNHQFEEFQFVTLITEDQREAAQEVTLKLAEIENPEHWQFAIGSAMAIEDVYKSLQTSGTLNDNFASDKVFIIDKEKNLRGRTDDEDYGTLYGYNAADYAEINNKMSDDIKIVLAEYRLALKKYSSNREI
;
A
#
# COMPACT_ATOMS: atom_id res chain seq x y z
N MET A 1 -38.95 -35.63 -24.80
CA MET A 1 -37.97 -34.61 -25.27
C MET A 1 -37.37 -33.82 -24.12
N LYS A 2 -38.17 -33.24 -23.20
CA LYS A 2 -37.66 -32.50 -22.01
C LYS A 2 -36.60 -33.27 -21.17
N LYS A 3 -36.79 -34.57 -20.93
CA LYS A 3 -35.83 -35.39 -20.15
C LYS A 3 -34.43 -35.48 -20.76
N TYR A 4 -34.33 -35.53 -22.09
CA TYR A 4 -33.04 -35.61 -22.79
C TYR A 4 -32.34 -34.24 -22.80
N LEU A 5 -33.11 -33.15 -22.96
CA LEU A 5 -32.57 -31.80 -22.86
C LEU A 5 -32.03 -31.50 -21.47
N VAL A 6 -32.76 -31.90 -20.41
CA VAL A 6 -32.30 -31.78 -19.02
C VAL A 6 -30.99 -32.56 -18.80
N LEU A 7 -30.89 -33.78 -19.32
CA LEU A 7 -29.68 -34.61 -19.16
C LEU A 7 -28.47 -34.03 -19.89
N ILE A 8 -28.67 -33.47 -21.10
CA ILE A 8 -27.62 -32.80 -21.89
C ILE A 8 -27.12 -31.56 -21.16
N VAL A 9 -28.02 -30.72 -20.63
CA VAL A 9 -27.64 -29.53 -19.84
C VAL A 9 -26.91 -29.94 -18.56
N LEU A 10 -27.39 -30.96 -17.85
CA LEU A 10 -26.77 -31.43 -16.61
C LEU A 10 -25.32 -31.91 -16.83
N PHE A 11 -25.01 -32.45 -18.01
CA PHE A 11 -23.69 -32.98 -18.33
C PHE A 11 -22.77 -31.95 -19.00
N LEU A 12 -23.27 -31.19 -19.98
CA LEU A 12 -22.46 -30.26 -20.75
C LEU A 12 -22.27 -28.91 -20.06
N LEU A 13 -23.24 -28.42 -19.30
CA LEU A 13 -23.14 -27.10 -18.66
C LEU A 13 -21.96 -27.04 -17.67
N PRO A 14 -21.76 -28.00 -16.74
CA PRO A 14 -20.62 -27.97 -15.83
C PRO A 14 -19.27 -28.02 -16.55
N ILE A 15 -19.16 -28.82 -17.62
CA ILE A 15 -17.94 -28.94 -18.42
C ILE A 15 -17.66 -27.62 -19.17
N SER A 16 -18.70 -27.01 -19.76
CA SER A 16 -18.54 -25.73 -20.47
C SER A 16 -18.15 -24.59 -19.52
N VAL A 17 -18.73 -24.55 -18.31
CA VAL A 17 -18.36 -23.60 -17.25
C VAL A 17 -16.92 -23.83 -16.79
N TYR A 18 -16.51 -25.09 -16.60
CA TYR A 18 -15.13 -25.43 -16.26
C TYR A 18 -14.15 -25.00 -17.36
N LEU A 19 -14.44 -25.29 -18.62
CA LEU A 19 -13.60 -24.88 -19.75
C LEU A 19 -13.55 -23.35 -19.92
N PHE A 20 -14.65 -22.65 -19.65
CA PHE A 20 -14.69 -21.19 -19.62
C PHE A 20 -13.76 -20.63 -18.53
N PHE A 21 -13.80 -21.17 -17.31
CA PHE A 21 -12.85 -20.77 -16.26
C PHE A 21 -11.41 -21.17 -16.57
N ALA A 22 -11.18 -22.31 -17.21
CA ALA A 22 -9.84 -22.80 -17.56
C ALA A 22 -9.19 -22.01 -18.73
N THR A 23 -10.01 -21.46 -19.63
CA THR A 23 -9.56 -20.62 -20.75
C THR A 23 -9.53 -19.13 -20.41
N GLY A 24 -9.96 -18.76 -19.20
CA GLY A 24 -9.86 -17.39 -18.67
C GLY A 24 -8.42 -16.91 -18.72
N ILE A 25 -8.12 -16.04 -19.69
CA ILE A 25 -6.87 -15.30 -19.74
C ILE A 25 -6.86 -14.43 -18.49
N ASN A 26 -6.00 -14.76 -17.52
CA ASN A 26 -5.75 -13.94 -16.35
C ASN A 26 -5.10 -12.63 -16.83
N ASN A 27 -5.92 -11.69 -17.28
CA ASN A 27 -5.54 -10.29 -17.35
C ASN A 27 -5.39 -9.84 -15.90
N PHE A 28 -4.18 -10.03 -15.36
CA PHE A 28 -3.84 -9.55 -14.04
C PHE A 28 -4.04 -8.03 -14.07
N VAL A 29 -5.14 -7.57 -13.47
CA VAL A 29 -5.46 -6.15 -13.40
C VAL A 29 -4.32 -5.51 -12.65
N LYS A 30 -3.59 -4.60 -13.32
CA LYS A 30 -2.53 -3.85 -12.67
C LYS A 30 -3.15 -2.68 -11.93
N LEU A 31 -2.63 -2.35 -10.75
CA LEU A 31 -3.01 -1.12 -10.07
C LEU A 31 -2.41 0.07 -10.83
N PRO A 32 -3.20 1.03 -11.32
CA PRO A 32 -2.68 2.15 -12.08
C PRO A 32 -1.60 2.97 -11.36
N ILE A 33 -0.74 3.61 -12.17
CA ILE A 33 0.12 4.70 -11.73
C ILE A 33 -0.70 5.99 -11.86
N VAL A 34 -0.86 6.72 -10.76
CA VAL A 34 -1.67 7.96 -10.71
C VAL A 34 -0.81 9.22 -10.57
N SER A 35 0.45 9.07 -10.15
CA SER A 35 1.49 10.10 -10.21
C SER A 35 2.86 9.43 -10.28
N GLU A 36 3.80 10.03 -10.99
CA GLU A 36 5.18 9.56 -11.11
C GLU A 36 6.14 10.47 -10.33
N GLY A 37 7.31 9.94 -9.98
CA GLY A 37 8.42 10.76 -9.49
C GLY A 37 8.25 11.33 -8.08
N VAL A 38 7.71 10.54 -7.15
CA VAL A 38 7.64 10.92 -5.73
C VAL A 38 9.04 11.17 -5.18
N SER A 39 9.19 12.25 -4.42
CA SER A 39 10.47 12.68 -3.83
C SER A 39 11.05 11.61 -2.92
N GLU A 40 12.36 11.41 -3.01
CA GLU A 40 13.07 10.49 -2.12
C GLU A 40 13.14 11.08 -0.69
N LEU A 41 13.27 10.21 0.31
CA LEU A 41 13.31 10.54 1.72
C LEU A 41 14.73 10.89 2.21
N SER A 42 15.57 11.44 1.34
CA SER A 42 16.96 11.80 1.67
C SER A 42 17.10 12.85 2.79
N ALA A 43 16.04 13.64 3.03
CA ALA A 43 15.96 14.61 4.11
C ALA A 43 15.53 14.00 5.46
N PHE A 44 15.23 12.70 5.50
CA PHE A 44 14.72 12.01 6.67
C PHE A 44 15.71 10.97 7.18
N LYS A 45 15.61 10.67 8.47
CA LYS A 45 16.32 9.57 9.12
C LYS A 45 15.37 8.76 9.97
N ALA A 46 15.63 7.46 10.10
CA ALA A 46 14.93 6.63 11.06
C ALA A 46 15.23 7.08 12.50
N ILE A 47 14.46 6.55 13.45
CA ILE A 47 14.67 6.79 14.89
C ILE A 47 16.11 6.44 15.31
N ASP A 48 16.68 5.37 14.77
CA ASP A 48 18.07 4.95 15.03
C ASP A 48 19.13 5.72 14.24
N GLY A 49 18.72 6.68 13.40
CA GLY A 49 19.59 7.49 12.55
C GLY A 49 19.95 6.87 11.20
N SER A 50 19.47 5.66 10.90
CA SER A 50 19.68 5.00 9.61
C SER A 50 18.96 5.75 8.47
N PRO A 51 19.51 5.71 7.23
CA PRO A 51 18.85 6.31 6.09
C PRO A 51 17.60 5.53 5.68
N ILE A 52 16.56 6.24 5.26
CA ILE A 52 15.31 5.66 4.74
C ILE A 52 15.23 5.97 3.25
N ARG A 53 14.74 5.01 2.45
CA ARG A 53 14.59 5.15 1.00
C ARG A 53 13.27 4.56 0.51
N LEU A 54 12.69 5.16 -0.52
CA LEU A 54 11.54 4.65 -1.27
C LEU A 54 11.99 3.76 -2.42
N GLU A 55 13.10 4.11 -3.08
CA GLU A 55 13.61 3.35 -4.21
C GLU A 55 13.85 1.87 -3.85
N ASN A 56 13.46 0.97 -4.76
CA ASN A 56 13.54 -0.49 -4.58
C ASN A 56 12.67 -1.05 -3.44
N LYS A 57 11.75 -0.27 -2.89
CA LYS A 57 10.80 -0.73 -1.86
C LYS A 57 9.37 -0.40 -2.25
N ILE A 58 8.44 -1.29 -1.92
CA ILE A 58 7.01 -1.01 -1.97
C ILE A 58 6.64 -0.41 -0.62
N THR A 59 6.26 0.86 -0.63
CA THR A 59 6.12 1.65 0.59
C THR A 59 4.69 2.05 0.80
N VAL A 60 4.17 1.78 1.99
CA VAL A 60 2.99 2.44 2.51
C VAL A 60 3.44 3.71 3.23
N LEU A 61 3.16 4.88 2.65
CA LEU A 61 3.64 6.18 3.11
C LEU A 61 2.55 6.92 3.91
N LEU A 62 2.87 7.29 5.15
CA LEU A 62 1.99 7.98 6.09
C LEU A 62 2.57 9.35 6.47
N PHE A 63 1.69 10.32 6.74
CA PHE A 63 2.06 11.68 7.12
C PHE A 63 1.48 12.01 8.50
N PHE A 64 2.25 11.80 9.57
CA PHE A 64 1.81 12.05 10.94
C PHE A 64 2.27 13.41 11.48
N GLY A 65 3.30 13.99 10.87
CA GLY A 65 3.77 15.35 11.15
C GLY A 65 4.10 15.53 12.62
N ASN A 66 3.60 16.60 13.23
CA ASN A 66 3.82 16.93 14.64
C ASN A 66 2.71 16.42 15.59
N SER A 67 1.91 15.43 15.16
CA SER A 67 0.83 14.90 15.99
C SER A 67 0.65 13.39 15.82
N VAL A 68 1.66 12.62 16.25
CA VAL A 68 1.67 11.15 16.18
C VAL A 68 0.55 10.55 17.02
N ASP A 69 0.34 11.06 18.23
CA ASP A 69 -0.66 10.54 19.16
C ASP A 69 -2.08 10.57 18.61
N ALA A 70 -2.42 11.67 17.93
CA ALA A 70 -3.73 11.86 17.30
C ALA A 70 -4.00 10.83 16.18
N ARG A 71 -2.96 10.21 15.63
CA ARG A 71 -3.05 9.26 14.50
C ARG A 71 -2.68 7.83 14.87
N LYS A 72 -2.53 7.53 16.16
CA LYS A 72 -2.33 6.15 16.67
C LYS A 72 -3.37 5.17 16.11
N ALA A 73 -4.64 5.59 16.02
CA ALA A 73 -5.72 4.77 15.45
C ALA A 73 -5.47 4.40 13.97
N ASN A 74 -4.99 5.35 13.17
CA ASN A 74 -4.65 5.13 11.75
C ASN A 74 -3.56 4.06 11.61
N ALA A 75 -2.50 4.16 12.44
CA ALA A 75 -1.42 3.16 12.46
C ALA A 75 -1.96 1.77 12.83
N PHE A 76 -2.84 1.65 13.82
CA PHE A 76 -3.38 0.36 14.24
C PHE A 76 -4.34 -0.25 13.22
N ASN A 77 -5.17 0.54 12.56
CA ASN A 77 -6.01 0.07 11.45
C ASN A 77 -5.14 -0.56 10.35
N LEU A 78 -4.09 0.14 9.95
CA LEU A 78 -3.14 -0.32 8.95
C LEU A 78 -2.35 -1.54 9.42
N ALA A 79 -1.94 -1.58 10.68
CA ALA A 79 -1.23 -2.71 11.27
C ALA A 79 -2.06 -4.00 11.18
N HIS A 80 -3.32 -3.95 11.59
CA HIS A 80 -4.22 -5.09 11.57
C HIS A 80 -4.67 -5.52 10.16
N LYS A 81 -4.87 -4.56 9.26
CA LYS A 81 -5.50 -4.84 7.96
C LYS A 81 -4.51 -5.08 6.85
N ILE A 82 -3.36 -4.41 6.89
CA ILE A 82 -2.38 -4.39 5.80
C ILE A 82 -1.05 -4.99 6.28
N TYR A 83 -0.41 -4.39 7.29
CA TYR A 83 0.96 -4.76 7.69
C TYR A 83 1.07 -6.23 8.08
N LYS A 84 0.24 -6.70 9.02
CA LYS A 84 0.27 -8.07 9.52
C LYS A 84 0.23 -9.13 8.42
N LYS A 85 -0.54 -8.89 7.35
CA LYS A 85 -0.70 -9.83 6.25
C LYS A 85 0.47 -9.84 5.26
N ASN A 86 1.28 -8.77 5.22
CA ASN A 86 2.20 -8.51 4.12
C ASN A 86 3.65 -8.23 4.57
N HIS A 87 3.91 -8.03 5.87
CA HIS A 87 5.24 -7.66 6.41
C HIS A 87 6.36 -8.65 6.07
N GLN A 88 6.04 -9.91 5.78
CA GLN A 88 7.03 -10.94 5.39
C GLN A 88 7.62 -10.72 3.99
N PHE A 89 7.07 -9.81 3.19
CA PHE A 89 7.67 -9.43 1.92
C PHE A 89 8.82 -8.45 2.18
N GLU A 90 10.05 -8.89 1.96
CA GLU A 90 11.29 -8.16 2.33
C GLU A 90 11.38 -6.74 1.78
N GLU A 91 10.83 -6.51 0.58
CA GLU A 91 10.84 -5.20 -0.06
C GLU A 91 9.60 -4.36 0.29
N PHE A 92 8.71 -4.84 1.16
CA PHE A 92 7.51 -4.14 1.59
C PHE A 92 7.76 -3.44 2.93
N GLN A 93 7.47 -2.13 2.98
CA GLN A 93 7.70 -1.33 4.16
C GLN A 93 6.57 -0.35 4.42
N PHE A 94 6.50 0.11 5.66
CA PHE A 94 5.71 1.23 6.11
C PHE A 94 6.65 2.35 6.50
N VAL A 95 6.40 3.55 6.00
CA VAL A 95 7.19 4.73 6.35
C VAL A 95 6.25 5.82 6.83
N THR A 96 6.42 6.24 8.07
CA THR A 96 5.61 7.28 8.71
C THR A 96 6.45 8.54 8.90
N LEU A 97 6.12 9.62 8.20
CA LEU A 97 6.83 10.89 8.28
C LEU A 97 6.37 11.68 9.51
N ILE A 98 7.32 12.09 10.34
CA ILE A 98 7.11 12.81 11.60
C ILE A 98 8.14 13.93 11.77
N THR A 99 7.82 14.90 12.62
CA THR A 99 8.79 15.90 13.09
C THR A 99 9.60 15.40 14.28
N GLU A 100 10.76 16.01 14.53
CA GLU A 100 11.72 15.58 15.56
C GLU A 100 11.12 15.54 16.97
N ASP A 101 10.25 16.49 17.31
CA ASP A 101 9.56 16.57 18.60
C ASP A 101 8.62 15.38 18.86
N GLN A 102 8.30 14.57 17.85
CA GLN A 102 7.44 13.40 17.95
C GLN A 102 8.20 12.08 18.12
N ARG A 103 9.53 12.11 18.27
CA ARG A 103 10.37 10.92 18.40
C ARG A 103 9.92 10.00 19.53
N GLU A 104 9.64 10.54 20.72
CA GLU A 104 9.21 9.75 21.89
C GLU A 104 7.84 9.11 21.64
N ALA A 105 6.87 9.88 21.14
CA ALA A 105 5.54 9.36 20.78
C ALA A 105 5.64 8.23 19.74
N ALA A 106 6.52 8.35 18.74
CA ALA A 106 6.74 7.32 17.74
C ALA A 106 7.33 6.02 18.32
N GLN A 107 8.22 6.10 19.32
CA GLN A 107 8.72 4.93 20.03
C GLN A 107 7.60 4.22 20.78
N GLU A 108 6.70 4.95 21.44
CA GLU A 108 5.54 4.35 22.10
C GLU A 108 4.62 3.64 21.09
N VAL A 109 4.38 4.25 19.94
CA VAL A 109 3.57 3.62 18.87
C VAL A 109 4.24 2.35 18.38
N THR A 110 5.57 2.37 18.20
CA THR A 110 6.33 1.20 17.76
C THR A 110 6.18 0.03 18.75
N LEU A 111 6.22 0.30 20.05
CA LEU A 111 6.00 -0.73 21.08
C LEU A 111 4.59 -1.33 20.98
N LYS A 112 3.56 -0.50 20.77
CA LYS A 112 2.18 -0.99 20.59
C LYS A 112 1.97 -1.74 19.28
N LEU A 113 2.66 -1.34 18.21
CA LEU A 113 2.66 -2.08 16.95
C LEU A 113 3.25 -3.49 17.13
N ALA A 114 4.28 -3.63 17.96
CA ALA A 114 4.90 -4.92 18.27
C ALA A 114 3.96 -5.90 18.99
N GLU A 115 2.90 -5.42 19.64
CA GLU A 115 1.85 -6.28 20.20
C GLU A 115 0.97 -6.91 19.11
N ILE A 116 0.93 -6.32 17.91
CA ILE A 116 0.12 -6.79 16.78
C ILE A 116 0.93 -7.74 15.88
N GLU A 117 2.14 -7.32 15.52
CA GLU A 117 3.11 -8.04 14.68
C GLU A 117 4.52 -7.40 14.78
N ASN A 118 5.58 -8.14 14.44
CA ASN A 118 6.96 -7.60 14.42
C ASN A 118 7.06 -6.34 13.51
N PRO A 119 7.35 -5.13 14.06
CA PRO A 119 7.34 -3.88 13.31
C PRO A 119 8.67 -3.58 12.58
N GLU A 120 9.52 -4.57 12.32
CA GLU A 120 10.84 -4.40 11.67
C GLU A 120 10.79 -3.61 10.35
N HIS A 121 9.71 -3.76 9.56
CA HIS A 121 9.51 -3.03 8.31
C HIS A 121 8.62 -1.79 8.47
N TRP A 122 8.35 -1.35 9.69
CA TRP A 122 7.65 -0.11 9.99
C TRP A 122 8.61 0.93 10.55
N GLN A 123 8.92 1.94 9.73
CA GLN A 123 9.89 2.97 10.04
C GLN A 123 9.20 4.32 10.28
N PHE A 124 9.63 5.01 11.32
CA PHE A 124 9.30 6.42 11.52
C PHE A 124 10.45 7.27 10.98
N ALA A 125 10.17 8.04 9.94
CA ALA A 125 11.10 8.93 9.27
C ALA A 125 10.99 10.33 9.87
N ILE A 126 12.05 10.76 10.53
CA ILE A 126 12.14 12.04 11.22
C ILE A 126 12.74 13.07 10.27
N GLY A 127 12.05 14.19 10.09
CA GLY A 127 12.47 15.30 9.26
C GLY A 127 11.86 16.63 9.71
N SER A 128 12.10 17.70 8.93
CA SER A 128 11.46 18.99 9.18
C SER A 128 10.05 19.05 8.61
N ALA A 129 9.20 19.92 9.14
CA ALA A 129 7.87 20.19 8.60
C ALA A 129 7.90 20.54 7.10
N MET A 130 8.89 21.34 6.68
CA MET A 130 9.09 21.69 5.27
C MET A 130 9.43 20.47 4.41
N ALA A 131 10.29 19.56 4.89
CA ALA A 131 10.60 18.32 4.18
C ALA A 131 9.35 17.43 4.02
N ILE A 132 8.48 17.38 5.04
CA ILE A 132 7.21 16.63 4.98
C ILE A 132 6.29 17.23 3.91
N GLU A 133 6.16 18.55 3.87
CA GLU A 133 5.38 19.22 2.83
C GLU A 133 5.94 18.97 1.43
N ASP A 134 7.27 19.01 1.26
CA ASP A 134 7.91 18.81 -0.04
C ASP A 134 7.65 17.39 -0.57
N VAL A 135 7.71 16.38 0.29
CA VAL A 135 7.33 15.01 -0.08
C VAL A 135 5.85 14.94 -0.41
N TYR A 136 4.96 15.56 0.39
CA TYR A 136 3.53 15.54 0.12
C TYR A 136 3.17 16.20 -1.22
N LYS A 137 3.78 17.35 -1.53
CA LYS A 137 3.60 18.06 -2.80
C LYS A 137 4.06 17.22 -3.99
N SER A 138 5.13 16.42 -3.82
CA SER A 138 5.63 15.52 -4.87
C SER A 138 4.66 14.38 -5.22
N LEU A 139 3.66 14.10 -4.38
CA LEU A 139 2.60 13.13 -4.69
C LEU A 139 1.63 13.66 -5.77
N GLN A 140 1.66 14.97 -6.07
CA GLN A 140 0.82 15.64 -7.07
C GLN A 140 -0.70 15.37 -6.89
N THR A 141 -1.13 15.24 -5.64
CA THR A 141 -2.55 15.01 -5.31
C THR A 141 -3.27 16.33 -5.02
N SER A 142 -4.60 16.34 -5.12
CA SER A 142 -5.43 17.52 -4.83
C SER A 142 -5.61 17.83 -3.33
N GLY A 143 -5.04 17.02 -2.44
CA GLY A 143 -5.15 17.21 -0.99
C GLY A 143 -4.15 18.23 -0.43
N THR A 144 -4.29 18.52 0.86
CA THR A 144 -3.31 19.28 1.64
C THR A 144 -3.08 18.59 2.98
N LEU A 145 -1.90 18.83 3.56
CA LEU A 145 -1.66 18.53 4.97
C LEU A 145 -2.45 19.51 5.86
N ASN A 146 -2.78 19.11 7.07
CA ASN A 146 -3.34 20.01 8.08
C ASN A 146 -2.24 20.86 8.76
N ASP A 147 -2.63 21.73 9.70
CA ASP A 147 -1.70 22.62 10.45
C ASP A 147 -0.59 21.87 11.21
N ASN A 148 -0.77 20.57 11.41
CA ASN A 148 0.17 19.67 12.05
C ASN A 148 1.10 18.95 11.05
N PHE A 149 1.13 19.40 9.78
CA PHE A 149 1.87 18.78 8.67
C PHE A 149 1.50 17.32 8.45
N ALA A 150 0.22 17.01 8.58
CA ALA A 150 -0.21 15.64 8.66
C ALA A 150 -1.57 15.37 8.01
N SER A 151 -1.84 14.11 7.71
CA SER A 151 -2.96 13.68 6.89
C SER A 151 -3.42 12.29 7.31
N ASP A 152 -4.73 12.06 7.27
CA ASP A 152 -5.30 10.71 7.46
C ASP A 152 -5.19 9.87 6.19
N LYS A 153 -4.88 10.49 5.04
CA LYS A 153 -4.58 9.77 3.80
C LYS A 153 -3.24 9.03 3.89
N VAL A 154 -3.24 7.79 3.42
CA VAL A 154 -2.09 6.92 3.23
C VAL A 154 -1.90 6.58 1.75
N PHE A 155 -0.65 6.45 1.32
CA PHE A 155 -0.30 6.32 -0.09
C PHE A 155 0.51 5.04 -0.36
N ILE A 156 0.32 4.44 -1.53
CA ILE A 156 1.09 3.28 -1.97
C ILE A 156 2.13 3.75 -2.97
N ILE A 157 3.40 3.71 -2.57
CA ILE A 157 4.54 4.06 -3.41
C ILE A 157 5.19 2.77 -3.88
N ASP A 158 5.45 2.69 -5.17
CA ASP A 158 6.02 1.52 -5.81
C ASP A 158 7.57 1.61 -5.87
N LYS A 159 8.25 0.55 -6.32
CA LYS A 159 9.72 0.47 -6.27
C LYS A 159 10.43 1.52 -7.13
N GLU A 160 9.73 2.09 -8.10
CA GLU A 160 10.21 3.13 -9.03
C GLU A 160 9.82 4.55 -8.54
N LYS A 161 9.28 4.65 -7.31
CA LYS A 161 8.76 5.89 -6.70
C LYS A 161 7.53 6.45 -7.40
N ASN A 162 6.72 5.58 -7.99
CA ASN A 162 5.43 5.97 -8.54
C ASN A 162 4.34 5.81 -7.47
N LEU A 163 3.42 6.77 -7.42
CA LEU A 163 2.20 6.67 -6.63
C LEU A 163 1.20 5.76 -7.35
N ARG A 164 0.73 4.74 -6.64
CA ARG A 164 -0.24 3.77 -7.12
C ARG A 164 -1.61 4.01 -6.49
N GLY A 165 -2.63 3.95 -7.32
CA GLY A 165 -4.00 4.27 -6.93
C GLY A 165 -4.99 3.80 -7.98
N ARG A 166 -6.25 4.20 -7.84
CA ARG A 166 -7.32 3.84 -8.78
C ARG A 166 -7.64 5.02 -9.69
N THR A 167 -7.97 4.76 -10.95
CA THR A 167 -8.35 5.79 -11.93
C THR A 167 -9.86 5.92 -12.13
N ASP A 168 -10.62 4.90 -11.72
CA ASP A 168 -12.05 4.71 -11.94
C ASP A 168 -12.76 4.19 -10.67
N ASP A 169 -12.39 4.72 -9.50
CA ASP A 169 -13.06 4.41 -8.23
C ASP A 169 -14.49 4.98 -8.19
N GLU A 170 -15.44 4.16 -7.73
CA GLU A 170 -16.88 4.48 -7.72
C GLU A 170 -17.21 5.74 -6.91
N ASP A 171 -16.45 6.02 -5.84
CA ASP A 171 -16.72 7.13 -4.93
C ASP A 171 -15.96 8.41 -5.30
N TYR A 172 -14.75 8.26 -5.87
CA TYR A 172 -13.80 9.36 -6.00
C TYR A 172 -13.34 9.65 -7.44
N GLY A 173 -13.69 8.81 -8.41
CA GLY A 173 -13.10 8.84 -9.74
C GLY A 173 -11.64 8.40 -9.68
N THR A 174 -10.71 9.32 -9.36
CA THR A 174 -9.30 8.97 -9.14
C THR A 174 -8.97 8.93 -7.65
N LEU A 175 -8.64 7.75 -7.14
CA LEU A 175 -8.25 7.54 -5.75
C LEU A 175 -6.72 7.52 -5.65
N TYR A 176 -6.16 8.67 -5.24
CA TYR A 176 -4.71 8.83 -5.05
C TYR A 176 -4.17 8.19 -3.77
N GLY A 177 -4.98 8.15 -2.71
CA GLY A 177 -4.59 7.65 -1.40
C GLY A 177 -5.82 7.35 -0.56
N TYR A 178 -5.65 6.49 0.43
CA TYR A 178 -6.74 5.86 1.18
C TYR A 178 -6.89 6.54 2.54
N ASN A 179 -8.11 6.68 3.05
CA ASN A 179 -8.33 7.21 4.39
C ASN A 179 -8.02 6.16 5.47
N ALA A 180 -6.92 6.31 6.20
CA ALA A 180 -6.51 5.39 7.26
C ALA A 180 -7.39 5.43 8.52
N ALA A 181 -8.18 6.51 8.69
CA ALA A 181 -9.20 6.57 9.73
C ALA A 181 -10.45 5.75 9.36
N ASP A 182 -10.70 5.50 8.07
CA ASP A 182 -11.79 4.65 7.60
C ASP A 182 -11.34 3.19 7.50
N TYR A 183 -11.72 2.41 8.51
CA TYR A 183 -11.41 0.98 8.56
C TYR A 183 -11.96 0.20 7.35
N ALA A 184 -13.14 0.56 6.83
CA ALA A 184 -13.75 -0.14 5.70
C ALA A 184 -12.98 0.17 4.41
N GLU A 185 -12.55 1.42 4.21
CA GLU A 185 -11.73 1.81 3.07
C GLU A 185 -10.38 1.06 3.07
N ILE A 186 -9.71 0.99 4.22
CA ILE A 186 -8.47 0.23 4.37
C ILE A 186 -8.70 -1.28 4.15
N ASN A 187 -9.77 -1.85 4.70
CA ASN A 187 -10.02 -3.28 4.59
C ASN A 187 -10.48 -3.71 3.19
N ASN A 188 -11.32 -2.92 2.53
CA ASN A 188 -12.00 -3.32 1.29
C ASN A 188 -11.34 -2.75 0.03
N LYS A 189 -10.69 -1.58 0.11
CA LYS A 189 -10.00 -0.99 -1.05
C LYS A 189 -8.50 -1.24 -0.96
N MET A 190 -7.84 -0.64 0.02
CA MET A 190 -6.38 -0.69 0.11
C MET A 190 -5.84 -2.12 0.26
N SER A 191 -6.51 -2.98 1.03
CA SER A 191 -6.07 -4.37 1.20
C SER A 191 -6.06 -5.16 -0.11
N ASP A 192 -6.93 -4.86 -1.06
CA ASP A 192 -6.96 -5.53 -2.36
C ASP A 192 -5.95 -4.93 -3.31
N ASP A 193 -5.80 -3.60 -3.29
CA ASP A 193 -4.83 -2.89 -4.10
C ASP A 193 -3.38 -3.25 -3.75
N ILE A 194 -3.08 -3.44 -2.45
CA ILE A 194 -1.78 -3.97 -2.00
C ILE A 194 -1.53 -5.39 -2.50
N LYS A 195 -2.55 -6.27 -2.52
CA LYS A 195 -2.39 -7.63 -3.06
C LYS A 195 -2.05 -7.60 -4.54
N ILE A 196 -2.72 -6.73 -5.30
CA ILE A 196 -2.46 -6.53 -6.73
C ILE A 196 -1.01 -6.10 -6.94
N VAL A 197 -0.58 -5.05 -6.26
CA VAL A 197 0.79 -4.52 -6.36
C VAL A 197 1.82 -5.60 -6.02
N LEU A 198 1.70 -6.27 -4.87
CA LEU A 198 2.65 -7.32 -4.47
C LEU A 198 2.67 -8.51 -5.46
N ALA A 199 1.53 -8.87 -6.04
CA ALA A 199 1.46 -9.94 -7.01
C ALA A 199 2.07 -9.55 -8.36
N GLU A 200 1.89 -8.31 -8.82
CA GLU A 200 2.61 -7.78 -9.99
C GLU A 200 4.13 -7.93 -9.82
N TYR A 201 4.64 -7.57 -8.65
CA TYR A 201 6.08 -7.69 -8.35
C TYR A 201 6.57 -9.13 -8.31
N ARG A 202 5.83 -10.04 -7.66
CA ARG A 202 6.16 -11.48 -7.64
C ARG A 202 6.21 -12.06 -9.07
N LEU A 203 5.28 -11.65 -9.93
CA LEU A 203 5.24 -12.09 -11.33
C LEU A 203 6.43 -11.54 -12.13
N ALA A 204 6.79 -10.27 -11.91
CA ALA A 204 7.97 -9.67 -12.54
C ALA A 204 9.25 -10.41 -12.13
N LEU A 205 9.45 -10.66 -10.83
CA LEU A 205 10.61 -11.41 -10.33
C LEU A 205 10.72 -12.81 -10.93
N LYS A 206 9.60 -13.54 -11.05
CA LYS A 206 9.57 -14.88 -11.67
C LYS A 206 9.97 -14.85 -13.16
N LYS A 207 9.55 -13.81 -13.89
CA LYS A 207 9.95 -13.63 -15.30
C LYS A 207 11.46 -13.34 -15.41
N TYR A 208 11.99 -12.50 -14.53
CA TYR A 208 13.44 -12.19 -14.51
C TYR A 208 14.29 -13.40 -14.14
N SER A 209 13.90 -14.20 -13.14
CA SER A 209 14.64 -15.41 -12.75
C SER A 209 14.61 -16.48 -13.85
N SER A 210 13.44 -16.69 -14.47
CA SER A 210 13.29 -17.65 -15.58
C SER A 210 14.11 -17.28 -16.82
N ASN A 211 14.39 -15.99 -17.05
CA ASN A 211 15.20 -15.53 -18.18
C ASN A 211 16.72 -15.62 -17.94
N ARG A 212 17.18 -15.94 -16.72
CA ARG A 212 18.61 -16.12 -16.41
C ARG A 212 19.11 -17.56 -16.61
N GLU A 213 18.21 -18.53 -16.81
CA GLU A 213 18.56 -19.95 -17.00
C GLU A 213 18.76 -20.36 -18.48
N ILE A 214 19.21 -19.44 -19.34
CA ILE A 214 19.51 -19.71 -20.76
C ILE A 214 20.96 -19.36 -21.08
#